data_AF-A0A7C6V4U9-F1
#
_entry.id   AF-A0A7C6V4U9-F1
#
_cell.length_a   1.000
_cell.length_b   1.000
_cell.length_c   1.000
_cell.angle_alpha   90.00
_cell.angle_beta   90.00
_cell.angle_gamma   90.00
#
_symmetry.space_group_name_H-M   'P 1'
#
loop_
_entity.id
_entity.type
_entity.pdbx_description
1 polymer ?
#
loop_
_entity_poly.entity_id
_entity_poly.type
_entity_poly.pdbx_seq_one_letter_code
_entity_poly.pdbx_strand_id
1 'polypeptide(L)' 'MKTVTITIDGRTIQAREGEKLLRAALAKGIYIPNLCALKEAGAPAA' A
#
# COMPACT_ATOMS: atom_id res chain seq x y z
N MET A 1 -11.65 -11.68 5.32
CA MET A 1 -10.37 -11.15 4.77
C MET A 1 -9.26 -11.53 5.72
N LYS A 2 -8.17 -12.13 5.24
CA LYS A 2 -7.02 -12.51 6.06
C LYS A 2 -6.04 -11.35 6.17
N THR A 3 -5.50 -11.14 7.36
CA THR A 3 -4.48 -10.12 7.64
C THR A 3 -3.12 -10.80 7.67
N VAL A 4 -2.11 -10.16 7.07
CA VAL A 4 -0.72 -10.61 7.09
C VAL A 4 0.15 -9.56 7.77
N THR A 5 1.26 -10.03 8.34
CA THR A 5 2.27 -9.17 8.96
C THR A 5 3.43 -9.00 7.98
N ILE A 6 3.83 -7.75 7.74
CA ILE A 6 4.89 -7.39 6.80
C ILE A 6 5.86 -6.44 7.52
N THR A 7 7.16 -6.60 7.27
CA THR A 7 8.19 -5.67 7.76
C THR A 7 8.72 -4.85 6.59
N ILE A 8 8.69 -3.52 6.72
CA ILE A 8 9.20 -2.56 5.72
C ILE A 8 10.14 -1.60 6.45
N ASP A 9 11.41 -1.52 6.03
CA ASP A 9 12.44 -0.67 6.66
C ASP A 9 12.53 -0.85 8.19
N GLY A 10 12.46 -2.10 8.65
CA GLY A 10 12.47 -2.46 10.08
C GLY A 10 11.17 -2.17 10.84
N ARG A 11 10.15 -1.58 10.20
CA ARG A 11 8.83 -1.33 10.80
C ARG A 11 7.87 -2.47 10.46
N THR A 12 7.29 -3.07 11.48
CA THR A 12 6.27 -4.12 11.32
C THR A 12 4.88 -3.50 11.17
N ILE A 13 4.14 -3.88 10.13
CA ILE A 13 2.77 -3.44 9.86
C ILE A 13 1.84 -4.62 9.58
N GLN A 14 0.55 -4.41 9.81
CA GLN A 14 -0.51 -5.32 9.37
C GLN A 14 -1.19 -4.79 8.10
N ALA A 15 -1.41 -5.68 7.14
CA ALA A 15 -2.05 -5.40 5.85
C ALA A 15 -2.98 -6.53 5.44
N ARG A 16 -3.90 -6.27 4.49
CA ARG A 16 -4.78 -7.33 3.97
C ARG A 16 -4.02 -8.22 2.99
N GLU A 17 -4.24 -9.53 3.07
CA GLU A 17 -3.71 -10.46 2.07
C GLU A 17 -4.20 -10.07 0.67
N GLY A 18 -3.28 -9.97 -0.29
CA GLY A 18 -3.54 -9.51 -1.66
C GLY A 18 -3.54 -7.98 -1.86
N GLU A 19 -3.38 -7.19 -0.80
CA GLU A 19 -3.23 -5.73 -0.91
C GLU A 19 -1.89 -5.36 -1.58
N LYS A 20 -1.90 -4.33 -2.44
CA LYS A 20 -0.67 -3.80 -3.04
C LYS A 20 0.25 -3.25 -1.94
N LEU A 21 1.50 -3.72 -1.90
CA LEU A 21 2.51 -3.31 -0.91
C LEU A 21 2.60 -1.78 -0.76
N LEU A 22 2.62 -1.06 -1.88
CA LEU A 22 2.67 0.40 -1.90
C LEU A 22 1.47 1.04 -1.17
N ARG A 23 0.25 0.49 -1.35
CA ARG A 23 -0.94 0.99 -0.64
C ARG A 23 -0.87 0.68 0.84
N ALA A 24 -0.44 -0.53 1.21
CA ALA A 24 -0.26 -0.92 2.60
C ALA A 24 0.76 -0.02 3.33
N ALA A 25 1.90 0.27 2.69
CA ALA A 25 2.93 1.17 3.22
C ALA A 25 2.40 2.60 3.41
N LEU A 26 1.81 3.18 2.37
CA LEU A 26 1.28 4.55 2.40
C LEU A 26 0.15 4.71 3.44
N ALA A 27 -0.73 3.71 3.59
CA ALA A 27 -1.79 3.70 4.60
C ALA A 27 -1.26 3.70 6.04
N LYS A 28 -0.01 3.28 6.25
CA LYS A 28 0.69 3.26 7.55
C LYS A 28 1.73 4.38 7.69
N GLY A 29 1.72 5.34 6.76
CA GLY A 29 2.66 6.47 6.76
C GLY A 29 4.10 6.08 6.46
N ILE A 30 4.33 4.94 5.80
CA ILE A 30 5.63 4.54 5.27
C ILE A 30 5.67 5.02 3.82
N TYR A 31 6.44 6.07 3.56
CA TYR A 31 6.54 6.65 2.22
C TYR A 31 7.49 5.82 1.36
N ILE A 32 6.94 5.23 0.30
CA ILE A 32 7.70 4.63 -0.80
C ILE A 32 7.54 5.58 -2.00
N PRO A 33 8.63 6.13 -2.55
CA PRO A 33 8.56 7.02 -3.70
C PRO A 33 7.80 6.39 -4.86
N ASN A 34 6.81 7.11 -5.37
CA ASN A 34 5.99 6.69 -6.49
C ASN A 34 5.51 7.92 -7.25
N LEU A 35 5.48 7.81 -8.58
CA LEU A 35 5.05 8.90 -9.46
C LEU A 35 3.65 8.66 -10.03
N CYS A 36 3.36 7.42 -10.44
CA CYS A 36 2.11 7.08 -11.15
C CYS A 36 1.05 6.40 -10.28
N ALA A 37 1.36 6.06 -9.03
CA ALA A 37 0.45 5.34 -8.13
C ALA A 37 -0.49 6.31 -7.41
N LEU A 38 -1.32 6.99 -8.20
CA LEU A 38 -2.30 7.94 -7.72
C LEU A 38 -3.30 7.24 -6.77
N LYS A 39 -3.50 7.83 -5.59
CA LYS A 39 -4.42 7.30 -4.55
C LYS A 39 -5.88 7.28 -5.03
N GLU A 40 -6.22 8.22 -5.91
CA GLU A 40 -7.57 8.50 -6.42
C GLU A 40 -7.66 8.44 -7.95
N ALA A 41 -6.72 7.76 -8.64
CA ALA A 41 -6.95 7.48 -10.05
C ALA A 41 -8.09 6.45 -10.14
N GLY A 42 -9.31 6.98 -10.27
CA GLY A 42 -10.40 6.27 -10.93
C GLY A 42 -9.91 5.73 -12.26
N ALA A 43 -10.52 4.65 -12.74
CA ALA A 43 -10.27 4.17 -14.08
C ALA A 43 -10.33 5.36 -15.07
N PRO A 44 -9.47 5.39 -16.09
CA PRO A 44 -9.57 6.42 -17.12
C PRO A 44 -11.03 6.49 -17.60
N ALA A 45 -11.56 7.70 -17.74
CA ALA A 45 -12.86 7.88 -18.38
C ALA A 45 -12.75 7.30 -19.80
N ALA A 46 -13.59 6.30 -20.07
CA ALA A 46 -13.67 5.63 -21.37
C ALA A 46 -14.29 6.53 -22.42
#